data_AF-A0A2H5Y9H5-F1
#
_entry.id   AF-A0A2H5Y9H5-F1
#
_cell.length_a   1.000
_cell.length_b   1.000
_cell.length_c   1.000
_cell.angle_alpha   90.00
_cell.angle_beta   90.00
_cell.angle_gamma   90.00
#
_symmetry.space_group_name_H-M   'P 1'
#
loop_
_entity.id
_entity.type
_entity.pdbx_description
1 polymer ?
#
loop_
_entity_poly.entity_id
_entity_poly.type
_entity_poly.pdbx_seq_one_letter_code
_entity_poly.pdbx_strand_id
1 'polypeptide(L)'
;MEVRWKWIGLSLLVAFLSLGAIWEGLHRLPPRYIARLVPEPLQPWFWPAHPEEVPTPMATVPPERLAVLLTPVSPRPSPAWTARPSPTPAPSPSPSPTLAPTLTSLPSIPTPTVTRPVFPGPTQAARNTPAALDQADVLLYGVRHAFQTWNNCGPATLAMALSFYGWRGTQRDAAAVLKPDPEDKNVSPEEMAAFARSLGLGARVRVNGDLELLKRLLRSGFPVIIETGFEPDPKQGWMGHYKLLIGYSERAGQFIIMDSYMGPNQGVPYEEVDRYWRHFNRTYIVIYPPEAEGRLRELIGPSWDDDHRMWEETLARAQEELAANPRDPFAWFNAGAALLHLRRVEDAATAFDQARSLRLPWRILWYRFEPFEAYLTVGRYADVIALADANLRVTPYVEEWYDYKGQALLALGDRERARALFEQALRFNPNFQAARAHLAAVSP
;
A
#
# COMPACT_ATOMS: atom_id res chain seq x y z
N MET A 1 -55.65 33.15 18.75
CA MET A 1 -54.23 32.91 19.12
C MET A 1 -53.88 31.42 19.18
N GLU A 2 -54.71 30.56 19.78
CA GLU A 2 -54.44 29.12 19.93
C GLU A 2 -54.18 28.35 18.63
N VAL A 3 -54.88 28.67 17.54
CA VAL A 3 -54.70 28.00 16.23
C VAL A 3 -53.30 28.26 15.65
N ARG A 4 -52.73 29.47 15.82
CA ARG A 4 -51.35 29.78 15.37
C ARG A 4 -50.32 28.98 16.16
N TRP A 5 -50.52 28.80 17.47
CA TRP A 5 -49.62 27.99 18.30
C TRP A 5 -49.62 26.50 17.93
N LYS A 6 -50.78 25.96 17.52
CA LYS A 6 -50.87 24.57 17.01
C LYS A 6 -50.10 24.38 15.70
N TRP A 7 -50.23 25.31 14.75
CA TRP A 7 -49.49 25.24 13.48
C TRP A 7 -47.99 25.47 13.65
N ILE A 8 -47.58 26.37 14.55
CA ILE A 8 -46.17 26.55 14.91
C ILE A 8 -45.64 25.26 15.56
N GLY A 9 -46.36 24.67 16.52
CA GLY A 9 -45.97 23.42 17.17
C GLY A 9 -45.85 22.25 16.20
N LEU A 10 -46.80 22.10 15.28
CA LEU A 10 -46.76 21.08 14.24
C LEU A 10 -45.57 21.29 13.28
N SER A 11 -45.30 22.53 12.88
CA SER A 11 -44.19 22.86 11.97
C SER A 11 -42.82 22.57 12.62
N LEU A 12 -42.67 22.91 13.91
CA LEU A 12 -41.46 22.60 14.68
C LEU A 12 -41.26 21.09 14.85
N LEU A 13 -42.34 20.34 15.10
CA LEU A 13 -42.28 18.87 15.19
C LEU A 13 -41.86 18.24 13.85
N VAL A 14 -42.45 18.68 12.73
CA VAL A 14 -42.08 18.19 11.40
C VAL A 14 -40.62 18.53 11.08
N ALA A 15 -40.17 19.75 11.39
CA ALA A 15 -38.77 20.13 11.21
C ALA A 15 -37.83 19.26 12.06
N PHE A 16 -38.16 19.02 13.33
CA PHE A 16 -37.36 18.16 14.22
C PHE A 16 -37.28 16.71 13.72
N LEU A 17 -38.41 16.12 13.31
CA LEU A 17 -38.45 14.78 12.75
C LEU A 17 -37.69 14.68 11.43
N SER A 18 -37.79 15.71 10.58
CA SER A 18 -37.05 15.79 9.32
C SER A 18 -35.54 15.88 9.57
N LEU A 19 -35.11 16.72 10.54
CA LEU A 19 -33.71 16.80 10.96
C LEU A 19 -33.21 15.47 11.53
N GLY A 20 -34.02 14.78 12.34
CA GLY A 20 -33.70 13.45 12.86
C GLY A 20 -33.57 12.40 11.76
N ALA A 21 -34.45 12.42 10.75
CA ALA A 21 -34.37 11.52 9.61
C ALA A 21 -33.15 11.81 8.71
N ILE A 22 -32.81 13.09 8.50
CA ILE A 22 -31.58 13.49 7.79
C ILE A 22 -30.35 13.05 8.58
N TRP A 23 -30.35 13.25 9.90
CA TRP A 23 -29.26 12.83 10.79
C TRP A 23 -29.01 11.33 10.71
N GLU A 24 -30.06 10.52 10.86
CA GLU A 24 -29.99 9.07 10.75
C GLU A 24 -29.61 8.62 9.34
N GLY A 25 -30.13 9.29 8.31
CA GLY A 25 -29.78 9.04 6.91
C GLY A 25 -28.30 9.26 6.64
N LEU A 26 -27.71 10.33 7.18
CA LEU A 26 -26.27 10.59 7.07
C LEU A 26 -25.44 9.50 7.76
N HIS A 27 -25.84 9.00 8.94
CA HIS A 27 -25.11 7.92 9.62
C HIS A 27 -25.08 6.59 8.83
N ARG A 28 -25.97 6.43 7.85
CA ARG A 28 -26.02 5.26 6.97
C ARG A 28 -25.29 5.45 5.65
N LEU A 29 -24.86 6.67 5.33
CA LEU A 29 -24.12 6.91 4.10
C LEU A 29 -22.69 6.35 4.20
N PRO A 30 -22.17 5.75 3.12
CA PRO A 30 -20.78 5.38 3.04
C PRO A 30 -19.85 6.59 3.28
N PRO A 31 -18.67 6.38 3.91
CA PRO A 31 -17.71 7.44 4.23
C PRO A 31 -17.39 8.40 3.07
N ARG A 32 -17.28 7.90 1.82
CA ARG A 32 -17.03 8.76 0.65
C ARG A 32 -18.08 9.85 0.44
N TYR A 33 -19.34 9.59 0.80
CA TYR A 33 -20.41 10.57 0.65
C TYR A 33 -20.41 11.56 1.80
N ILE A 34 -20.08 11.13 3.02
CA ILE A 34 -19.87 12.05 4.15
C ILE A 34 -18.74 13.02 3.82
N ALA A 35 -17.62 12.53 3.30
CA ALA A 35 -16.46 13.35 2.94
C ALA A 35 -16.81 14.44 1.90
N ARG A 36 -17.77 14.12 1.02
CA ARG A 36 -18.18 15.00 -0.09
C ARG A 36 -19.34 15.94 0.28
N LEU A 37 -20.28 15.48 1.08
CA LEU A 37 -21.56 16.17 1.31
C LEU A 37 -21.61 16.91 2.65
N VAL A 38 -20.81 16.48 3.63
CA VAL A 38 -20.81 17.05 4.98
C VAL A 38 -19.60 17.99 5.13
N PRO A 39 -19.79 19.25 5.59
CA PRO A 39 -18.68 20.15 5.89
C PRO A 39 -17.71 19.57 6.91
N GLU A 40 -16.40 19.77 6.70
CA GLU A 40 -15.31 19.21 7.53
C GLU A 40 -15.52 19.32 9.05
N PRO A 41 -16.01 20.44 9.62
CA PRO A 41 -16.21 20.53 11.08
C PRO A 41 -17.29 19.58 11.64
N LEU A 42 -18.20 19.09 10.79
CA LEU A 42 -19.31 18.21 11.17
C LEU A 42 -19.02 16.74 10.85
N GLN A 43 -18.02 16.48 10.01
CA GLN A 43 -17.61 15.14 9.61
C GLN A 43 -17.32 14.20 10.80
N PRO A 44 -16.63 14.64 11.88
CA PRO A 44 -16.35 13.77 13.04
C PRO A 44 -17.57 13.23 13.78
N TRP A 45 -18.77 13.78 13.54
CA TRP A 45 -19.99 13.22 14.12
C TRP A 45 -20.47 11.95 13.40
N PHE A 46 -20.02 11.75 12.17
CA PHE A 46 -20.38 10.61 11.33
C PHE A 46 -19.25 9.59 11.19
N TRP A 47 -18.02 9.95 11.61
CA TRP A 47 -16.90 9.02 11.74
C TRP A 47 -16.64 8.69 13.20
N PRO A 48 -16.64 7.40 13.58
CA PRO A 48 -16.11 7.02 14.89
C PRO A 48 -14.66 7.48 14.98
N ALA A 49 -14.31 8.09 16.12
CA ALA A 49 -12.94 8.49 16.40
C ALA A 49 -12.01 7.29 16.20
N HIS A 50 -10.96 7.49 15.42
CA HIS A 50 -9.98 6.45 15.16
C HIS A 50 -9.06 6.31 16.38
N PRO A 51 -8.75 5.07 16.82
CA PRO A 51 -7.67 4.89 17.78
C PRO A 51 -6.35 5.37 17.13
N GLU A 52 -5.43 5.93 17.90
CA GLU A 52 -4.12 6.32 17.36
C GLU A 52 -3.24 5.08 17.08
N GLU A 53 -3.46 4.00 17.83
CA GLU A 53 -2.60 2.81 17.85
C GLU A 53 -3.38 1.52 17.75
N VAL A 54 -2.69 0.46 17.27
CA VAL A 54 -3.20 -0.90 17.35
C VAL A 54 -3.45 -1.25 18.83
N PRO A 55 -4.58 -1.88 19.20
CA PRO A 55 -4.84 -2.26 20.57
C PRO A 55 -3.66 -3.01 21.20
N THR A 56 -3.24 -2.58 22.39
CA THR A 56 -2.15 -3.21 23.14
C THR A 56 -2.47 -4.68 23.43
N PRO A 57 -1.50 -5.61 23.31
CA PRO A 57 -1.73 -7.00 23.69
C PRO A 57 -2.07 -7.13 25.18
N MET A 58 -2.87 -8.14 25.54
CA MET A 58 -3.22 -8.38 26.94
C MET A 58 -2.05 -8.90 27.78
N ALA A 59 -1.08 -9.58 27.16
CA ALA A 59 0.08 -10.16 27.84
C ALA A 59 1.34 -9.33 27.55
N THR A 60 2.15 -9.10 28.60
CA THR A 60 3.47 -8.51 28.45
C THR A 60 4.48 -9.60 28.07
N VAL A 61 5.33 -9.30 27.08
CA VAL A 61 6.40 -10.22 26.66
C VAL A 61 7.57 -10.13 27.66
N PRO A 62 8.05 -11.25 28.21
CA PRO A 62 9.23 -11.24 29.08
C PRO A 62 10.50 -10.76 28.36
N PRO A 63 11.38 -9.95 29.01
CA PRO A 63 12.59 -9.42 28.37
C PRO A 63 13.52 -10.49 27.77
N GLU A 64 13.61 -11.66 28.39
CA GLU A 64 14.40 -12.79 27.91
C GLU A 64 13.88 -13.34 26.57
N ARG A 65 12.56 -13.35 26.35
CA ARG A 65 11.96 -13.74 25.06
C ARG A 65 12.28 -12.71 23.99
N LEU A 66 12.28 -11.42 24.33
CA LEU A 66 12.67 -10.36 23.40
C LEU A 66 14.15 -10.46 23.02
N ALA A 67 15.03 -10.77 23.99
CA ALA A 67 16.46 -10.90 23.74
C ALA A 67 16.78 -11.99 22.70
N VAL A 68 16.06 -13.12 22.72
CA VAL A 68 16.21 -14.19 21.71
C VAL A 68 15.90 -13.68 20.30
N LEU A 69 14.87 -12.85 20.14
CA LEU A 69 14.48 -12.30 18.84
C LEU A 69 15.48 -11.28 18.29
N LEU A 70 16.26 -10.65 19.17
CA LEU A 70 17.29 -9.68 18.82
C LEU A 70 18.63 -10.32 18.42
N THR A 71 18.82 -11.62 18.64
CA THR A 71 20.08 -12.29 18.28
C THR A 71 20.18 -12.49 16.75
N PRO A 72 21.19 -11.90 16.09
CA PRO A 72 21.34 -12.05 14.64
C PRO A 72 21.51 -13.53 14.28
N VAL A 73 20.74 -13.99 13.30
CA VAL A 73 21.09 -15.26 12.64
C VAL A 73 22.42 -15.02 11.93
N SER A 74 23.48 -15.74 12.32
CA SER A 74 24.80 -15.58 11.70
C SER A 74 24.66 -15.78 10.19
N PRO A 75 25.01 -14.80 9.35
CA PRO A 75 24.86 -14.96 7.91
C PRO A 75 25.81 -16.05 7.44
N ARG A 76 25.29 -16.98 6.62
CA ARG A 76 26.16 -17.83 5.79
C ARG A 76 26.94 -16.90 4.87
N PRO A 77 28.28 -17.00 4.78
CA PRO A 77 29.05 -16.10 3.93
C PRO A 77 28.58 -16.25 2.48
N SER A 78 28.09 -15.16 1.90
CA SER A 78 27.85 -15.10 0.46
C SER A 78 29.20 -15.09 -0.26
N PRO A 79 29.39 -15.87 -1.33
CA PRO A 79 30.63 -15.83 -2.09
C PRO A 79 30.80 -14.42 -2.67
N ALA A 80 31.92 -13.78 -2.35
CA ALA A 80 32.29 -12.50 -2.91
C ALA A 80 32.32 -12.63 -4.44
N TRP A 81 31.49 -11.82 -5.11
CA TRP A 81 31.58 -11.65 -6.55
C TRP A 81 32.98 -11.10 -6.85
N THR A 82 33.86 -11.97 -7.36
CA THR A 82 35.15 -11.57 -7.88
C THR A 82 34.91 -10.71 -9.10
N ALA A 83 35.28 -9.44 -9.01
CA ALA A 83 35.23 -8.50 -10.12
C ALA A 83 36.01 -9.08 -11.31
N ARG A 84 35.33 -9.25 -12.44
CA ARG A 84 35.95 -9.66 -13.70
C ARG A 84 36.56 -8.42 -14.38
N PRO A 85 37.78 -8.49 -14.94
CA PRO A 85 38.47 -7.34 -15.50
C PRO A 85 37.81 -6.78 -16.76
N SER A 86 37.95 -5.46 -16.93
CA SER A 86 37.41 -4.63 -18.02
C SER A 86 37.88 -5.05 -19.42
N PRO A 87 37.00 -5.06 -20.44
CA PRO A 87 37.43 -5.09 -21.84
C PRO A 87 37.68 -3.69 -22.41
N THR A 88 38.75 -3.63 -23.21
CA THR A 88 39.36 -2.53 -23.98
C THR A 88 38.41 -1.85 -24.97
N PRO A 89 38.55 -0.53 -25.26
CA PRO A 89 37.59 0.21 -26.10
C PRO A 89 37.81 -0.02 -27.61
N ALA A 90 36.71 -0.13 -28.36
CA ALA A 90 36.67 -0.18 -29.82
C ALA A 90 36.31 1.21 -30.42
N PRO A 91 36.75 1.52 -31.66
CA PRO A 91 36.82 2.90 -32.17
C PRO A 91 35.51 3.48 -32.76
N SER A 92 35.41 4.81 -32.70
CA SER A 92 34.34 5.66 -33.25
C SER A 92 34.23 5.66 -34.78
N PRO A 93 33.01 5.77 -35.34
CA PRO A 93 32.80 6.25 -36.70
C PRO A 93 32.61 7.78 -36.80
N SER A 94 33.14 8.36 -37.88
CA SER A 94 33.05 9.78 -38.30
C SER A 94 31.70 10.13 -38.96
N PRO A 95 31.35 11.43 -39.10
CA PRO A 95 30.00 11.90 -39.41
C PRO A 95 29.72 12.02 -40.93
N SER A 96 28.44 12.03 -41.30
CA SER A 96 27.95 12.35 -42.66
C SER A 96 26.60 13.10 -42.57
N PRO A 97 26.23 13.85 -43.63
CA PRO A 97 25.83 15.26 -43.50
C PRO A 97 24.33 15.51 -43.26
N THR A 98 24.09 16.67 -42.65
CA THR A 98 22.81 17.34 -42.41
C THR A 98 22.05 17.64 -43.70
N LEU A 99 20.78 17.23 -43.77
CA LEU A 99 19.77 17.79 -44.68
C LEU A 99 18.64 18.38 -43.84
N ALA A 100 18.42 19.68 -44.02
CA ALA A 100 17.32 20.42 -43.41
C ALA A 100 16.02 20.19 -44.20
N PRO A 101 14.89 19.85 -43.55
CA PRO A 101 13.59 19.93 -44.19
C PRO A 101 13.00 21.33 -44.05
N THR A 102 12.60 21.89 -45.19
CA THR A 102 11.86 23.14 -45.34
C THR A 102 10.44 22.99 -44.79
N LEU A 103 10.05 23.91 -43.89
CA LEU A 103 8.70 23.99 -43.31
C LEU A 103 7.70 24.46 -44.38
N THR A 104 6.66 23.67 -44.62
CA THR A 104 5.45 24.11 -45.33
C THR A 104 4.30 24.16 -44.33
N SER A 105 3.69 25.33 -44.16
CA SER A 105 2.60 25.58 -43.24
C SER A 105 1.29 24.93 -43.73
N LEU A 106 0.53 24.34 -42.81
CA LEU A 106 -0.86 23.91 -43.01
C LEU A 106 -1.80 24.79 -42.17
N PRO A 107 -3.05 25.02 -42.63
CA PRO A 107 -3.98 25.92 -41.97
C PRO A 107 -4.47 25.41 -40.61
N SER A 108 -4.69 26.36 -39.72
CA SER A 108 -5.13 26.23 -38.33
C SER A 108 -6.55 25.68 -38.20
N ILE A 109 -6.71 24.63 -37.38
CA ILE A 109 -7.99 24.10 -36.92
C ILE A 109 -8.32 24.77 -35.58
N PRO A 110 -9.57 25.20 -35.31
CA PRO A 110 -9.91 25.89 -34.07
C PRO A 110 -9.74 25.01 -32.83
N THR A 111 -9.05 25.57 -31.84
CA THR A 111 -8.83 25.02 -30.50
C THR A 111 -10.16 24.91 -29.74
N PRO A 112 -10.53 23.73 -29.18
CA PRO A 112 -11.62 23.66 -28.23
C PRO A 112 -11.22 24.36 -26.92
N THR A 113 -12.06 25.31 -26.50
CA THR A 113 -11.96 25.99 -25.19
C THR A 113 -12.11 24.95 -24.07
N VAL A 114 -11.01 24.60 -23.42
CA VAL A 114 -11.03 23.85 -22.16
C VAL A 114 -11.20 24.85 -21.03
N THR A 115 -12.39 24.91 -20.46
CA THR A 115 -12.63 25.57 -19.17
C THR A 115 -11.84 24.81 -18.11
N ARG A 116 -10.81 25.45 -17.54
CA ARG A 116 -9.96 24.88 -16.50
C ARG A 116 -10.77 24.69 -15.23
N PRO A 117 -10.79 23.49 -14.60
CA PRO A 117 -11.25 23.38 -13.22
C PRO A 117 -10.30 24.15 -12.31
N VAL A 118 -10.88 24.95 -11.43
CA VAL A 118 -10.19 25.70 -10.37
C VAL A 118 -9.82 24.73 -9.26
N PHE A 119 -8.53 24.57 -8.99
CA PHE A 119 -8.02 23.83 -7.84
C PHE A 119 -7.88 24.79 -6.64
N PRO A 120 -8.24 24.36 -5.41
CA PRO A 120 -7.97 25.14 -4.20
C PRO A 120 -6.45 25.32 -3.98
N GLY A 121 -6.12 26.46 -3.37
CA GLY A 121 -4.78 27.06 -3.31
C GLY A 121 -3.77 26.42 -2.35
N PRO A 122 -2.58 27.05 -2.21
CA PRO A 122 -1.33 26.36 -1.93
C PRO A 122 -0.98 26.32 -0.43
N THR A 123 -0.69 25.12 0.07
CA THR A 123 0.37 24.88 1.05
C THR A 123 0.83 23.42 0.95
N GLN A 124 2.14 23.22 0.75
CA GLN A 124 2.88 21.96 0.54
C GLN A 124 2.96 21.33 -0.87
N ALA A 125 2.64 22.09 -1.93
CA ALA A 125 3.09 21.76 -3.27
C ALA A 125 4.43 22.47 -3.59
N ALA A 126 5.55 21.87 -3.18
CA ALA A 126 6.87 22.30 -3.62
C ALA A 126 7.78 21.12 -3.99
N ARG A 127 7.26 20.09 -4.69
CA ARG A 127 8.09 19.10 -5.43
C ARG A 127 7.48 18.63 -6.76
N ASN A 128 6.44 19.31 -7.27
CA ASN A 128 6.08 19.23 -8.69
C ASN A 128 7.00 20.18 -9.47
N THR A 129 8.19 19.77 -9.91
CA THR A 129 9.05 20.68 -10.69
C THR A 129 9.67 20.02 -11.93
N PRO A 130 9.66 20.74 -13.07
CA PRO A 130 10.61 20.53 -14.17
C PRO A 130 12.05 20.32 -13.68
N ALA A 131 12.44 20.97 -12.57
CA ALA A 131 13.77 20.86 -11.97
C ALA A 131 14.17 19.45 -11.53
N ALA A 132 13.25 18.59 -11.05
CA ALA A 132 13.58 17.20 -10.73
C ALA A 132 13.90 16.39 -12.00
N LEU A 133 13.19 16.69 -13.11
CA LEU A 133 13.42 16.08 -14.40
C LEU A 133 14.73 16.57 -15.03
N ASP A 134 15.03 17.87 -14.91
CA ASP A 134 16.26 18.47 -15.43
C ASP A 134 17.53 17.91 -14.77
N GLN A 135 17.40 17.41 -13.54
CA GLN A 135 18.51 16.88 -12.75
C GLN A 135 18.61 15.35 -12.83
N ALA A 136 17.71 14.67 -13.55
CA ALA A 136 17.67 13.22 -13.62
C ALA A 136 18.94 12.63 -14.26
N ASP A 137 19.51 11.61 -13.63
CA ASP A 137 20.55 10.77 -14.26
C ASP A 137 19.92 9.62 -15.04
N VAL A 138 18.81 9.09 -14.51
CA VAL A 138 17.96 8.10 -15.16
C VAL A 138 16.52 8.55 -15.05
N LEU A 139 15.80 8.52 -16.17
CA LEU A 139 14.37 8.81 -16.22
C LEU A 139 13.68 7.92 -17.26
N LEU A 140 12.61 7.26 -16.85
CA LEU A 140 11.75 6.46 -17.68
C LEU A 140 10.56 7.30 -18.13
N TYR A 141 10.40 7.43 -19.45
CA TYR A 141 9.31 8.18 -20.07
C TYR A 141 8.14 7.26 -20.43
N GLY A 142 6.97 7.84 -20.71
CA GLY A 142 5.80 7.09 -21.18
C GLY A 142 4.80 6.68 -20.09
N VAL A 143 5.06 7.00 -18.83
CA VAL A 143 4.09 6.82 -17.74
C VAL A 143 3.03 7.92 -17.78
N ARG A 144 1.75 7.53 -17.85
CA ARG A 144 0.61 8.43 -17.69
C ARG A 144 0.26 8.54 -16.20
N HIS A 145 0.36 9.76 -15.65
CA HIS A 145 -0.07 10.03 -14.28
C HIS A 145 -1.58 9.91 -14.10
N ALA A 146 -2.00 9.50 -12.90
CA ALA A 146 -3.39 9.61 -12.45
C ALA A 146 -3.45 9.94 -10.95
N PHE A 147 -4.23 10.97 -10.59
CA PHE A 147 -4.60 11.20 -9.19
C PHE A 147 -5.56 10.11 -8.71
N GLN A 148 -5.35 9.61 -7.50
CA GLN A 148 -6.23 8.59 -6.91
C GLN A 148 -7.64 9.14 -6.65
N THR A 149 -8.63 8.30 -6.85
CA THR A 149 -9.96 8.49 -6.27
C THR A 149 -9.99 8.00 -4.82
N TRP A 150 -11.15 8.09 -4.17
CA TRP A 150 -11.38 7.62 -2.80
C TRP A 150 -10.79 6.23 -2.55
N ASN A 151 -9.89 6.12 -1.56
CA ASN A 151 -9.21 4.87 -1.16
C ASN A 151 -8.56 4.09 -2.32
N ASN A 152 -8.00 4.78 -3.31
CA ASN A 152 -7.60 4.14 -4.57
C ASN A 152 -6.10 4.23 -4.89
N CYS A 153 -5.23 4.38 -3.88
CA CYS A 153 -3.78 4.51 -4.06
C CYS A 153 -3.19 3.33 -4.86
N GLY A 154 -3.51 2.09 -4.48
CA GLY A 154 -3.06 0.87 -5.16
C GLY A 154 -3.48 0.83 -6.63
N PRO A 155 -4.77 0.84 -6.97
CA PRO A 155 -5.22 0.78 -8.37
C PRO A 155 -4.75 1.97 -9.21
N ALA A 156 -4.63 3.17 -8.63
CA ALA A 156 -4.08 4.33 -9.33
C ALA A 156 -2.59 4.13 -9.66
N THR A 157 -1.78 3.72 -8.68
CA THR A 157 -0.35 3.47 -8.87
C THR A 157 -0.09 2.31 -9.83
N LEU A 158 -0.88 1.24 -9.76
CA LEU A 158 -0.84 0.13 -10.72
C LEU A 158 -1.17 0.61 -12.14
N ALA A 159 -2.22 1.41 -12.31
CA ALA A 159 -2.61 1.93 -13.62
C ALA A 159 -1.52 2.83 -14.23
N MET A 160 -0.85 3.64 -13.40
CA MET A 160 0.33 4.40 -13.84
C MET A 160 1.44 3.45 -14.32
N ALA A 161 1.80 2.43 -13.53
CA ALA A 161 2.86 1.48 -13.91
C ALA A 161 2.53 0.71 -15.19
N LEU A 162 1.29 0.23 -15.34
CA LEU A 162 0.85 -0.50 -16.54
C LEU A 162 0.80 0.38 -17.79
N SER A 163 0.60 1.70 -17.64
CA SER A 163 0.62 2.61 -18.79
C SER A 163 2.00 2.68 -19.47
N PHE A 164 3.08 2.43 -18.72
CA PHE A 164 4.43 2.28 -19.28
C PHE A 164 4.52 1.12 -20.27
N TYR A 165 3.78 0.04 -19.99
CA TYR A 165 3.68 -1.15 -20.85
C TYR A 165 2.56 -1.05 -21.89
N GLY A 166 2.05 0.15 -22.14
CA GLY A 166 1.06 0.42 -23.18
C GLY A 166 -0.38 0.07 -22.80
N TRP A 167 -0.65 -0.32 -21.54
CA TRP A 167 -2.02 -0.58 -21.10
C TRP A 167 -2.87 0.70 -21.12
N ARG A 168 -4.03 0.62 -21.78
CA ARG A 168 -4.93 1.78 -21.98
C ARG A 168 -6.03 1.91 -20.93
N GLY A 169 -6.11 0.98 -19.99
CA GLY A 169 -7.06 1.05 -18.89
C GLY A 169 -6.74 2.16 -17.88
N THR A 170 -7.60 2.25 -16.88
CA THR A 170 -7.61 3.28 -15.85
C THR A 170 -7.63 2.65 -14.46
N GLN A 171 -7.44 3.48 -13.44
CA GLN A 171 -7.58 3.06 -12.05
C GLN A 171 -8.99 2.49 -11.73
N ARG A 172 -10.03 2.83 -12.52
CA ARG A 172 -11.38 2.28 -12.34
C ARG A 172 -11.44 0.83 -12.82
N ASP A 173 -10.79 0.53 -13.95
CA ASP A 173 -10.73 -0.81 -14.51
C ASP A 173 -9.95 -1.75 -13.59
N ALA A 174 -8.85 -1.25 -13.01
CA ALA A 174 -8.09 -1.98 -12.00
C ALA A 174 -8.89 -2.15 -10.69
N ALA A 175 -9.50 -1.09 -10.17
CA ALA A 175 -10.26 -1.13 -8.91
C ALA A 175 -11.48 -2.07 -8.98
N ALA A 176 -12.15 -2.16 -10.12
CA ALA A 176 -13.30 -3.06 -10.31
C ALA A 176 -12.95 -4.54 -10.09
N VAL A 177 -11.68 -4.91 -10.25
CA VAL A 177 -11.18 -6.27 -9.99
C VAL A 177 -10.56 -6.39 -8.61
N LEU A 178 -9.70 -5.43 -8.25
CA LEU A 178 -8.87 -5.48 -7.04
C LEU A 178 -9.67 -5.21 -5.76
N LYS A 179 -10.58 -4.24 -5.80
CA LYS A 179 -11.33 -3.75 -4.63
C LYS A 179 -12.74 -3.32 -5.06
N PRO A 180 -13.64 -4.29 -5.36
CA PRO A 180 -14.95 -4.01 -5.95
C PRO A 180 -15.84 -3.14 -5.04
N ASP A 181 -15.66 -3.18 -3.72
CA ASP A 181 -16.23 -2.17 -2.82
C ASP A 181 -15.38 -0.89 -2.85
N PRO A 182 -15.93 0.29 -3.22
CA PRO A 182 -15.14 1.51 -3.25
C PRO A 182 -14.73 2.03 -1.86
N GLU A 183 -15.33 1.56 -0.77
CA GLU A 183 -14.94 1.91 0.61
C GLU A 183 -13.78 1.08 1.16
N ASP A 184 -13.48 -0.05 0.52
CA ASP A 184 -12.31 -0.85 0.80
C ASP A 184 -11.04 -0.01 0.59
N LYS A 185 -10.17 -0.07 1.59
CA LYS A 185 -8.93 0.70 1.73
C LYS A 185 -7.70 -0.11 1.37
N ASN A 186 -7.84 -1.42 1.27
CA ASN A 186 -6.74 -2.30 1.01
C ASN A 186 -6.69 -2.67 -0.48
N VAL A 187 -5.47 -2.81 -0.97
CA VAL A 187 -5.13 -3.62 -2.14
C VAL A 187 -3.73 -4.12 -1.84
N SER A 188 -3.57 -5.44 -1.73
CA SER A 188 -2.27 -6.04 -1.45
C SER A 188 -1.33 -5.98 -2.67
N PRO A 189 0.00 -5.99 -2.46
CA PRO A 189 0.96 -6.06 -3.56
C PRO A 189 0.73 -7.28 -4.47
N GLU A 190 0.35 -8.41 -3.88
CA GLU A 190 0.08 -9.68 -4.55
C GLU A 190 -1.12 -9.58 -5.51
N GLU A 191 -2.19 -8.89 -5.12
CA GLU A 191 -3.34 -8.64 -5.97
C GLU A 191 -2.97 -7.74 -7.15
N MET A 192 -2.18 -6.69 -6.92
CA MET A 192 -1.67 -5.83 -8.00
C MET A 192 -0.82 -6.64 -8.98
N ALA A 193 0.06 -7.50 -8.47
CA ALA A 193 0.88 -8.36 -9.30
C ALA A 193 0.04 -9.41 -10.05
N ALA A 194 -1.00 -9.98 -9.42
CA ALA A 194 -1.92 -10.90 -10.06
C ALA A 194 -2.71 -10.24 -11.19
N PHE A 195 -3.15 -9.00 -11.01
CA PHE A 195 -3.80 -8.23 -12.07
C PHE A 195 -2.85 -7.94 -13.23
N ALA A 196 -1.59 -7.56 -12.96
CA ALA A 196 -0.61 -7.41 -14.04
C ALA A 196 -0.38 -8.72 -14.80
N ARG A 197 -0.32 -9.86 -14.09
CA ARG A 197 -0.21 -11.20 -14.72
C ARG A 197 -1.43 -11.58 -15.56
N SER A 198 -2.63 -11.20 -15.16
CA SER A 198 -3.85 -11.47 -15.94
C SER A 198 -3.88 -10.72 -17.28
N LEU A 199 -3.09 -9.64 -17.41
CA LEU A 199 -2.88 -8.90 -18.66
C LEU A 199 -1.77 -9.49 -19.55
N GLY A 200 -1.17 -10.61 -19.16
CA GLY A 200 -0.09 -11.26 -19.91
C GLY A 200 1.32 -10.71 -19.64
N LEU A 201 1.48 -9.86 -18.61
CA LEU A 201 2.78 -9.39 -18.15
C LEU A 201 3.36 -10.32 -17.08
N GLY A 202 4.67 -10.27 -16.89
CA GLY A 202 5.29 -10.75 -15.66
C GLY A 202 5.11 -9.73 -14.54
N ALA A 203 4.93 -10.20 -13.31
CA ALA A 203 4.95 -9.35 -12.13
C ALA A 203 5.43 -10.13 -10.91
N ARG A 204 6.37 -9.53 -10.15
CA ARG A 204 6.97 -10.13 -8.95
C ARG A 204 6.91 -9.14 -7.81
N VAL A 205 6.41 -9.58 -6.67
CA VAL A 205 6.52 -8.87 -5.39
C VAL A 205 7.69 -9.47 -4.62
N ARG A 206 8.48 -8.58 -4.01
CA ARG A 206 9.61 -8.93 -3.17
C ARG A 206 9.72 -7.95 -2.02
N VAL A 207 10.35 -8.42 -0.95
CA VAL A 207 10.71 -7.60 0.21
C VAL A 207 12.22 -7.47 0.30
N ASN A 208 12.69 -6.74 1.31
CA ASN A 208 14.11 -6.51 1.56
C ASN A 208 14.85 -5.82 0.40
N GLY A 209 14.13 -4.98 -0.37
CA GLY A 209 14.78 -4.13 -1.35
C GLY A 209 15.78 -3.17 -0.71
N ASP A 210 16.67 -2.59 -1.51
CA ASP A 210 17.54 -1.50 -1.09
C ASP A 210 17.62 -0.43 -2.18
N LEU A 211 18.15 0.74 -1.82
CA LEU A 211 18.23 1.89 -2.71
C LEU A 211 19.02 1.57 -3.99
N GLU A 212 20.08 0.78 -3.87
CA GLU A 212 20.91 0.39 -5.01
C GLU A 212 20.18 -0.59 -5.93
N LEU A 213 19.39 -1.52 -5.40
CA LEU A 213 18.52 -2.39 -6.20
C LEU A 213 17.48 -1.57 -6.97
N LEU A 214 16.83 -0.61 -6.33
CA LEU A 214 15.88 0.28 -7.01
C LEU A 214 16.56 1.04 -8.17
N LYS A 215 17.74 1.62 -7.94
CA LYS A 215 18.53 2.27 -9.00
C LYS A 215 18.92 1.29 -10.12
N ARG A 216 19.33 0.06 -9.77
CA ARG A 216 19.66 -1.00 -10.74
C ARG A 216 18.47 -1.38 -11.62
N LEU A 217 17.27 -1.47 -11.05
CA LEU A 217 16.04 -1.74 -11.79
C LEU A 217 15.67 -0.58 -12.72
N LEU A 218 15.70 0.65 -12.21
CA LEU A 218 15.38 1.87 -12.97
C LEU A 218 16.33 2.08 -14.15
N ARG A 219 17.64 1.97 -13.94
CA ARG A 219 18.64 2.10 -15.03
C ARG A 219 18.54 0.97 -16.07
N SER A 220 17.90 -0.14 -15.71
CA SER A 220 17.65 -1.28 -16.60
C SER A 220 16.31 -1.19 -17.33
N GLY A 221 15.56 -0.10 -17.14
CA GLY A 221 14.31 0.17 -17.86
C GLY A 221 13.05 -0.30 -17.15
N PHE A 222 13.10 -0.65 -15.86
CA PHE A 222 11.95 -1.13 -15.10
C PHE A 222 11.48 -0.09 -14.08
N PRO A 223 10.29 0.52 -14.27
CA PRO A 223 9.64 1.27 -13.20
C PRO A 223 9.34 0.34 -12.03
N VAL A 224 9.42 0.86 -10.81
CA VAL A 224 9.24 0.07 -9.59
C VAL A 224 8.14 0.66 -8.74
N ILE A 225 7.13 -0.14 -8.39
CA ILE A 225 6.16 0.25 -7.37
C ILE A 225 6.75 -0.12 -6.02
N ILE A 226 6.67 0.78 -5.05
CA ILE A 226 7.02 0.50 -3.65
C ILE A 226 5.82 0.78 -2.75
N GLU A 227 5.71 0.01 -1.67
CA GLU A 227 4.73 0.23 -0.60
C GLU A 227 5.40 0.97 0.55
N THR A 228 4.82 2.08 1.00
CA THR A 228 5.46 3.01 1.93
C THR A 228 4.47 3.47 2.99
N GLY A 229 4.98 3.82 4.17
CA GLY A 229 4.22 4.70 5.06
C GLY A 229 4.07 6.09 4.43
N PHE A 230 3.03 6.80 4.80
CA PHE A 230 2.76 8.12 4.26
C PHE A 230 1.96 8.93 5.27
N GLU A 231 2.37 10.17 5.46
CA GLU A 231 1.74 11.10 6.40
C GLU A 231 1.71 12.49 5.75
N PRO A 232 0.70 12.76 4.90
CA PRO A 232 0.60 14.03 4.18
C PRO A 232 0.22 15.20 5.09
N ASP A 233 -0.50 14.91 6.18
CA ASP A 233 -0.96 15.88 7.17
C ASP A 233 -0.97 15.21 8.55
N PRO A 234 -0.33 15.80 9.59
CA PRO A 234 -0.40 15.32 10.96
C PRO A 234 -1.82 15.08 11.48
N LYS A 235 -2.84 15.81 10.98
CA LYS A 235 -4.25 15.62 11.37
C LYS A 235 -4.84 14.32 10.84
N GLN A 236 -4.37 13.86 9.68
CA GLN A 236 -4.85 12.63 9.07
C GLN A 236 -4.16 11.39 9.65
N GLY A 237 -2.96 11.57 10.21
CA GLY A 237 -2.13 10.51 10.76
C GLY A 237 -1.53 9.59 9.69
N TRP A 238 -0.68 8.68 10.13
CA TRP A 238 0.01 7.71 9.28
C TRP A 238 -0.97 6.82 8.49
N MET A 239 -0.66 6.54 7.23
CA MET A 239 -1.34 5.53 6.39
C MET A 239 -0.34 4.83 5.46
N GLY A 240 -0.72 3.67 4.94
CA GLY A 240 -0.02 3.02 3.83
C GLY A 240 -0.28 3.73 2.51
N HIS A 241 0.70 3.71 1.62
CA HIS A 241 0.61 4.33 0.29
C HIS A 241 1.56 3.69 -0.70
N TYR A 242 1.16 3.66 -1.97
CA TYR A 242 1.99 3.16 -3.05
C TYR A 242 2.60 4.30 -3.87
N LYS A 243 3.90 4.19 -4.12
CA LYS A 243 4.66 5.15 -4.94
C LYS A 243 5.23 4.43 -6.16
N LEU A 244 5.19 5.06 -7.33
CA LEU A 244 5.82 4.54 -8.55
C LEU A 244 7.12 5.30 -8.83
N LEU A 245 8.25 4.63 -8.73
CA LEU A 245 9.55 5.17 -9.06
C LEU A 245 9.76 5.06 -10.58
N ILE A 246 10.15 6.17 -11.20
CA ILE A 246 10.41 6.26 -12.65
C ILE A 246 11.81 6.78 -12.97
N GLY A 247 12.61 7.13 -11.97
CA GLY A 247 13.95 7.66 -12.20
C GLY A 247 14.67 8.01 -10.92
N TYR A 248 15.91 8.48 -11.05
CA TYR A 248 16.71 8.97 -9.94
C TYR A 248 17.73 10.02 -10.40
N SER A 249 18.25 10.77 -9.44
CA SER A 249 19.34 11.73 -9.59
C SER A 249 20.35 11.50 -8.48
N GLU A 250 21.56 11.08 -8.83
CA GLU A 250 22.70 11.00 -7.91
C GLU A 250 23.15 12.39 -7.49
N ARG A 251 23.14 13.35 -8.42
CA ARG A 251 23.53 14.74 -8.11
C ARG A 251 22.63 15.38 -7.06
N ALA A 252 21.33 15.07 -7.09
CA ALA A 252 20.36 15.61 -6.15
C ALA A 252 20.01 14.66 -5.00
N GLY A 253 20.58 13.44 -4.98
CA GLY A 253 20.34 12.46 -3.92
C GLY A 253 18.87 12.01 -3.78
N GLN A 254 18.15 11.86 -4.90
CA GLN A 254 16.70 11.66 -4.89
C GLN A 254 16.19 10.68 -5.95
N PHE A 255 15.06 10.01 -5.65
CA PHE A 255 14.24 9.34 -6.65
C PHE A 255 13.26 10.31 -7.30
N ILE A 256 12.82 9.98 -8.51
CA ILE A 256 11.75 10.67 -9.23
C ILE A 256 10.52 9.77 -9.22
N ILE A 257 9.44 10.25 -8.62
CA ILE A 257 8.26 9.47 -8.25
C ILE A 257 6.99 10.01 -8.91
N MET A 258 6.19 9.10 -9.44
CA MET A 258 4.81 9.33 -9.83
C MET A 258 3.91 8.96 -8.66
N ASP A 259 3.40 9.96 -7.94
CA ASP A 259 2.61 9.77 -6.73
C ASP A 259 1.13 10.06 -7.02
N SER A 260 0.25 9.11 -6.71
CA SER A 260 -1.18 9.25 -6.98
C SER A 260 -1.89 10.24 -6.04
N TYR A 261 -1.24 10.65 -4.94
CA TYR A 261 -1.71 11.67 -4.00
C TYR A 261 -1.02 13.02 -4.25
N MET A 262 0.32 13.04 -4.26
CA MET A 262 1.12 14.29 -4.33
C MET A 262 1.27 14.85 -5.76
N GLY A 263 1.04 14.02 -6.78
CA GLY A 263 1.18 14.40 -8.18
C GLY A 263 2.40 13.77 -8.87
N PRO A 264 2.60 14.09 -10.16
CA PRO A 264 3.66 13.50 -10.97
C PRO A 264 5.05 14.07 -10.64
N ASN A 265 6.09 13.35 -11.07
CA ASN A 265 7.48 13.85 -11.15
C ASN A 265 8.04 14.43 -9.84
N GLN A 266 7.68 13.86 -8.70
CA GLN A 266 8.18 14.28 -7.40
C GLN A 266 9.65 13.86 -7.23
N GLY A 267 10.54 14.82 -7.00
CA GLY A 267 11.87 14.53 -6.46
C GLY A 267 11.76 14.19 -4.98
N VAL A 268 12.17 13.01 -4.54
CA VAL A 268 12.11 12.60 -3.12
C VAL A 268 13.48 12.09 -2.68
N PRO A 269 14.13 12.71 -1.66
CA PRO A 269 15.42 12.28 -1.15
C PRO A 269 15.45 10.79 -0.81
N TYR A 270 16.58 10.13 -1.07
CA TYR A 270 16.73 8.70 -0.82
C TYR A 270 16.44 8.31 0.63
N GLU A 271 16.91 9.12 1.58
CA GLU A 271 16.66 8.94 3.02
C GLU A 271 15.16 9.04 3.37
N GLU A 272 14.43 9.94 2.72
CA GLU A 272 12.99 10.12 2.94
C GLU A 272 12.21 8.94 2.38
N VAL A 273 12.62 8.40 1.22
CA VAL A 273 12.06 7.16 0.69
C VAL A 273 12.29 6.00 1.66
N ASP A 274 13.53 5.75 2.08
CA ASP A 274 13.83 4.60 2.96
C ASP A 274 13.15 4.71 4.33
N ARG A 275 13.08 5.93 4.89
CA ARG A 275 12.42 6.21 6.18
C ARG A 275 11.01 5.64 6.24
N TYR A 276 10.25 5.74 5.16
CA TYR A 276 8.87 5.25 5.09
C TYR A 276 8.73 3.89 4.41
N TRP A 277 9.62 3.54 3.48
CA TRP A 277 9.62 2.26 2.76
C TRP A 277 9.90 1.09 3.70
N ARG A 278 10.76 1.29 4.70
CA ARG A 278 11.04 0.28 5.72
C ARG A 278 9.81 -0.11 6.54
N HIS A 279 8.78 0.74 6.66
CA HIS A 279 7.54 0.38 7.38
C HIS A 279 6.83 -0.84 6.77
N PHE A 280 7.15 -1.17 5.52
CA PHE A 280 6.59 -2.28 4.77
C PHE A 280 7.66 -3.30 4.36
N ASN A 281 8.63 -3.62 5.24
CA ASN A 281 9.74 -4.53 4.93
C ASN A 281 10.52 -4.18 3.64
N ARG A 282 10.47 -2.92 3.18
CA ARG A 282 11.00 -2.50 1.88
C ARG A 282 10.41 -3.30 0.71
N THR A 283 9.09 -3.45 0.73
CA THR A 283 8.31 -4.15 -0.32
C THR A 283 8.37 -3.39 -1.64
N TYR A 284 8.60 -4.12 -2.73
CA TYR A 284 8.59 -3.60 -4.08
C TYR A 284 7.93 -4.58 -5.06
N ILE A 285 7.32 -4.02 -6.10
CA ILE A 285 6.71 -4.75 -7.20
C ILE A 285 7.42 -4.35 -8.48
N VAL A 286 7.89 -5.35 -9.21
CA VAL A 286 8.41 -5.17 -10.57
C VAL A 286 7.44 -5.85 -11.54
N ILE A 287 6.86 -5.06 -12.44
CA ILE A 287 6.07 -5.52 -13.58
C ILE A 287 6.98 -5.50 -14.81
N TYR A 288 6.88 -6.46 -15.71
CA TYR A 288 7.79 -6.61 -16.84
C TYR A 288 7.17 -7.39 -18.01
N PRO A 289 7.65 -7.20 -19.26
CA PRO A 289 7.34 -8.10 -20.36
C PRO A 289 7.92 -9.49 -20.10
N PRO A 290 7.22 -10.61 -20.39
CA PRO A 290 7.70 -11.97 -20.05
C PRO A 290 9.13 -12.29 -20.52
N GLU A 291 9.55 -11.76 -21.67
CA GLU A 291 10.90 -11.92 -22.23
C GLU A 291 12.02 -11.30 -21.37
N ALA A 292 11.67 -10.39 -20.46
CA ALA A 292 12.61 -9.71 -19.58
C ALA A 292 12.90 -10.45 -18.26
N GLU A 293 12.22 -11.57 -18.00
CA GLU A 293 12.31 -12.30 -16.73
C GLU A 293 13.74 -12.69 -16.36
N GLY A 294 14.51 -13.24 -17.32
CA GLY A 294 15.89 -13.66 -17.08
C GLY A 294 16.78 -12.50 -16.64
N ARG A 295 16.58 -11.31 -17.22
CA ARG A 295 17.32 -10.10 -16.84
C ARG A 295 16.97 -9.63 -15.42
N LEU A 296 15.69 -9.72 -15.03
CA LEU A 296 15.27 -9.37 -13.68
C LEU A 296 15.77 -10.35 -12.63
N ARG A 297 15.81 -11.64 -12.96
CA ARG A 297 16.43 -12.67 -12.13
C ARG A 297 17.89 -12.37 -11.84
N GLU A 298 18.65 -11.93 -12.84
CA GLU A 298 20.05 -11.49 -12.66
C GLU A 298 20.17 -10.20 -11.81
N LEU A 299 19.29 -9.22 -12.01
CA LEU A 299 19.33 -7.94 -11.30
C LEU A 299 18.96 -8.05 -9.81
N ILE A 300 17.98 -8.91 -9.49
CA ILE A 300 17.51 -9.15 -8.12
C ILE A 300 18.39 -10.21 -7.43
N GLY A 301 18.91 -11.16 -8.19
CA GLY A 301 19.84 -12.17 -7.69
C GLY A 301 19.12 -13.32 -6.96
N PRO A 302 19.77 -13.97 -5.99
CA PRO A 302 19.29 -15.21 -5.37
C PRO A 302 17.87 -15.15 -4.79
N SER A 303 17.49 -13.99 -4.24
CA SER A 303 16.17 -13.75 -3.64
C SER A 303 15.03 -13.71 -4.69
N TRP A 304 15.35 -13.81 -5.99
CA TRP A 304 14.35 -13.97 -7.05
C TRP A 304 13.57 -15.28 -6.95
N ASP A 305 14.26 -16.41 -6.72
CA ASP A 305 13.65 -17.76 -6.65
C ASP A 305 13.68 -18.37 -5.24
N ASP A 306 14.38 -17.75 -4.29
CA ASP A 306 14.56 -18.27 -2.93
C ASP A 306 13.83 -17.38 -1.91
N ASP A 307 12.56 -17.70 -1.65
CA ASP A 307 11.74 -16.98 -0.66
C ASP A 307 12.30 -17.15 0.75
N HIS A 308 12.85 -18.32 1.09
CA HIS A 308 13.45 -18.56 2.41
C HIS A 308 14.62 -17.61 2.64
N ARG A 309 15.57 -17.55 1.69
CA ARG A 309 16.69 -16.61 1.74
C ARG A 309 16.23 -15.17 1.83
N MET A 310 15.25 -14.76 1.03
CA MET A 310 14.72 -13.40 1.07
C MET A 310 14.23 -13.04 2.48
N TRP A 311 13.49 -13.93 3.13
CA TRP A 311 12.98 -13.70 4.48
C TRP A 311 14.05 -13.81 5.57
N GLU A 312 15.09 -14.64 5.40
CA GLU A 312 16.27 -14.64 6.28
C GLU A 312 17.01 -13.31 6.22
N GLU A 313 17.25 -12.78 5.02
CA GLU A 313 17.90 -11.47 4.84
C GLU A 313 17.01 -10.33 5.36
N THR A 314 15.67 -10.44 5.22
CA THR A 314 14.70 -9.51 5.80
C THR A 314 14.77 -9.51 7.33
N LEU A 315 14.82 -10.70 7.95
CA LEU A 315 14.92 -10.85 9.40
C LEU A 315 16.23 -10.26 9.92
N ALA A 316 17.35 -10.58 9.26
CA ALA A 316 18.67 -10.04 9.63
C ALA A 316 18.67 -8.50 9.61
N ARG A 317 18.11 -7.88 8.57
CA ARG A 317 17.99 -6.42 8.50
C ARG A 317 17.09 -5.86 9.59
N ALA A 318 15.95 -6.49 9.88
CA ALA A 318 15.10 -6.05 10.98
C ALA A 318 15.80 -6.16 12.35
N GLN A 319 16.63 -7.18 12.55
CA GLN A 319 17.44 -7.35 13.76
C GLN A 319 18.53 -6.28 13.88
N GLU A 320 19.16 -5.88 12.76
CA GLU A 320 20.10 -4.74 12.74
C GLU A 320 19.40 -3.43 13.11
N GLU A 321 18.22 -3.16 12.55
CA GLU A 321 17.41 -1.99 12.89
C GLU A 321 17.01 -1.98 14.37
N LEU A 322 16.66 -3.14 14.92
CA LEU A 322 16.35 -3.30 16.34
C LEU A 322 17.58 -3.17 17.24
N ALA A 323 18.76 -3.60 16.79
CA ALA A 323 20.00 -3.37 17.52
C ALA A 323 20.33 -1.88 17.62
N ALA A 324 20.04 -1.11 16.55
CA ALA A 324 20.20 0.35 16.54
C ALA A 324 19.11 1.06 17.36
N ASN A 325 17.86 0.60 17.30
CA ASN A 325 16.74 1.15 18.06
C ASN A 325 15.76 0.04 18.52
N PRO A 326 15.93 -0.51 19.74
CA PRO A 326 15.06 -1.57 20.26
C PRO A 326 13.60 -1.13 20.52
N ARG A 327 13.31 0.17 20.43
CA ARG A 327 11.97 0.74 20.65
C ARG A 327 11.26 1.10 19.35
N ASP A 328 11.76 0.65 18.21
CA ASP A 328 11.14 0.87 16.92
C ASP A 328 9.98 -0.12 16.68
N PRO A 329 8.71 0.33 16.70
CA PRO A 329 7.57 -0.57 16.49
C PRO A 329 7.56 -1.19 15.09
N PHE A 330 8.04 -0.48 14.07
CA PHE A 330 8.08 -1.01 12.70
C PHE A 330 9.15 -2.08 12.54
N ALA A 331 10.31 -1.93 13.17
CA ALA A 331 11.36 -2.95 13.11
C ALA A 331 10.91 -4.26 13.79
N TRP A 332 10.19 -4.17 14.93
CA TRP A 332 9.55 -5.33 15.56
C TRP A 332 8.48 -5.96 14.66
N PHE A 333 7.64 -5.14 14.02
CA PHE A 333 6.62 -5.63 13.10
C PHE A 333 7.24 -6.34 11.88
N ASN A 334 8.29 -5.75 11.31
CA ASN A 334 9.05 -6.31 10.20
C ASN A 334 9.72 -7.64 10.55
N ALA A 335 10.30 -7.74 11.75
CA ALA A 335 10.86 -8.98 12.27
C ALA A 335 9.76 -10.04 12.43
N GLY A 336 8.59 -9.66 12.94
CA GLY A 336 7.43 -10.55 13.05
C GLY A 336 6.99 -11.11 11.70
N ALA A 337 6.87 -10.27 10.68
CA ALA A 337 6.54 -10.71 9.32
C ALA A 337 7.58 -11.70 8.77
N ALA A 338 8.87 -11.39 8.92
CA ALA A 338 9.93 -12.30 8.47
C ALA A 338 9.93 -13.64 9.21
N LEU A 339 9.74 -13.62 10.54
CA LEU A 339 9.64 -14.83 11.37
C LEU A 339 8.45 -15.70 10.97
N LEU A 340 7.31 -15.09 10.64
CA LEU A 340 6.12 -15.81 10.18
C LEU A 340 6.41 -16.57 8.88
N HIS A 341 7.00 -15.89 7.89
CA HIS A 341 7.35 -16.52 6.62
C HIS A 341 8.47 -17.57 6.74
N LEU A 342 9.35 -17.43 7.73
CA LEU A 342 10.34 -18.45 8.12
C LEU A 342 9.76 -19.56 9.02
N ARG A 343 8.43 -19.60 9.21
CA ARG A 343 7.69 -20.62 9.98
C ARG A 343 8.04 -20.65 11.47
N ARG A 344 8.60 -19.57 12.02
CA ARG A 344 8.86 -19.35 13.46
C ARG A 344 7.69 -18.58 14.07
N VAL A 345 6.52 -19.21 14.10
CA VAL A 345 5.23 -18.54 14.30
C VAL A 345 5.06 -17.98 15.73
N GLU A 346 5.52 -18.69 16.76
CA GLU A 346 5.47 -18.24 18.15
C GLU A 346 6.34 -17.00 18.37
N ASP A 347 7.50 -16.98 17.72
CA ASP A 347 8.42 -15.84 17.73
C ASP A 347 7.83 -14.64 16.96
N ALA A 348 7.13 -14.90 15.85
CA ALA A 348 6.41 -13.89 15.10
C ALA A 348 5.29 -13.24 15.94
N ALA A 349 4.45 -14.04 16.59
CA ALA A 349 3.41 -13.54 17.49
C ALA A 349 3.99 -12.68 18.62
N THR A 350 5.14 -13.09 19.16
CA THR A 350 5.88 -12.34 20.19
C THR A 350 6.38 -10.98 19.65
N ALA A 351 6.95 -10.96 18.44
CA ALA A 351 7.41 -9.73 17.81
C ALA A 351 6.26 -8.76 17.49
N PHE A 352 5.11 -9.27 17.04
CA PHE A 352 3.91 -8.46 16.81
C PHE A 352 3.33 -7.89 18.11
N ASP A 353 3.33 -8.66 19.20
CA ASP A 353 2.95 -8.12 20.51
C ASP A 353 3.86 -6.97 20.93
N GLN A 354 5.18 -7.14 20.74
CA GLN A 354 6.14 -6.10 21.07
C GLN A 354 5.94 -4.84 20.22
N ALA A 355 5.73 -4.99 18.90
CA ALA A 355 5.42 -3.87 18.02
C ALA A 355 4.19 -3.09 18.49
N ARG A 356 3.09 -3.80 18.83
CA ARG A 356 1.85 -3.20 19.33
C ARG A 356 2.05 -2.51 20.68
N SER A 357 2.84 -3.09 21.59
CA SER A 357 3.17 -2.48 22.88
C SER A 357 3.98 -1.17 22.74
N LEU A 358 4.73 -1.05 21.65
CA LEU A 358 5.53 0.12 21.28
C LEU A 358 4.76 1.13 20.42
N ARG A 359 3.42 1.11 20.47
CA ARG A 359 2.56 2.13 19.84
C ARG A 359 2.64 2.11 18.31
N LEU A 360 2.54 0.91 17.71
CA LEU A 360 2.45 0.77 16.26
C LEU A 360 1.19 1.47 15.71
N PRO A 361 1.30 2.26 14.62
CA PRO A 361 0.16 2.99 14.07
C PRO A 361 -0.99 2.06 13.69
N TRP A 362 -2.19 2.38 14.13
CA TRP A 362 -3.36 1.49 14.01
C TRP A 362 -3.67 1.06 12.58
N ARG A 363 -3.53 1.97 11.60
CA ARG A 363 -3.84 1.71 10.18
C ARG A 363 -2.92 0.69 9.53
N ILE A 364 -1.81 0.29 10.15
CA ILE A 364 -0.93 -0.74 9.58
C ILE A 364 -1.71 -2.04 9.30
N LEU A 365 -2.70 -2.36 10.16
CA LEU A 365 -3.54 -3.55 10.04
C LEU A 365 -4.62 -3.44 8.96
N TRP A 366 -4.67 -2.32 8.24
CA TRP A 366 -5.44 -2.20 7.01
C TRP A 366 -4.71 -2.78 5.80
N TYR A 367 -3.38 -2.83 5.87
CA TYR A 367 -2.51 -3.19 4.74
C TYR A 367 -1.72 -4.47 5.03
N ARG A 368 -1.56 -4.83 6.31
CA ARG A 368 -0.70 -5.93 6.78
C ARG A 368 -1.46 -6.83 7.73
N PHE A 369 -1.60 -8.10 7.36
CA PHE A 369 -2.45 -9.08 8.05
C PHE A 369 -1.68 -10.17 8.78
N GLU A 370 -0.35 -10.18 8.67
CA GLU A 370 0.54 -11.18 9.27
C GLU A 370 0.32 -11.38 10.79
N PRO A 371 -0.04 -10.36 11.61
CA PRO A 371 -0.41 -10.60 12.99
C PRO A 371 -1.61 -11.54 13.16
N PHE A 372 -2.64 -11.42 12.31
CA PHE A 372 -3.82 -12.28 12.37
C PHE A 372 -3.46 -13.73 12.07
N GLU A 373 -2.64 -13.96 11.04
CA GLU A 373 -2.14 -15.29 10.67
C GLU A 373 -1.31 -15.92 11.80
N ALA A 374 -0.38 -15.14 12.38
CA ALA A 374 0.45 -15.60 13.49
C ALA A 374 -0.41 -15.97 14.70
N TYR A 375 -1.34 -15.11 15.12
CA TYR A 375 -2.19 -15.34 16.28
C TYR A 375 -3.18 -16.49 16.07
N LEU A 376 -3.75 -16.65 14.88
CA LEU A 376 -4.56 -17.82 14.53
C LEU A 376 -3.75 -19.12 14.69
N THR A 377 -2.55 -19.15 14.12
CA THR A 377 -1.71 -20.35 14.08
C THR A 377 -1.26 -20.79 15.47
N VAL A 378 -0.96 -19.85 16.37
CA VAL A 378 -0.59 -20.16 17.77
C VAL A 378 -1.80 -20.33 18.69
N GLY A 379 -3.02 -20.37 18.16
CA GLY A 379 -4.25 -20.62 18.94
C GLY A 379 -4.76 -19.43 19.75
N ARG A 380 -4.26 -18.21 19.51
CA ARG A 380 -4.70 -16.98 20.18
C ARG A 380 -5.94 -16.39 19.51
N TYR A 381 -6.99 -17.20 19.40
CA TYR A 381 -8.24 -16.85 18.70
C TYR A 381 -8.95 -15.61 19.30
N ALA A 382 -8.86 -15.42 20.62
CA ALA A 382 -9.43 -14.25 21.29
C ALA A 382 -8.76 -12.94 20.83
N ASP A 383 -7.45 -12.94 20.61
CA ASP A 383 -6.72 -11.76 20.11
C ASP A 383 -7.08 -11.46 18.66
N VAL A 384 -7.25 -12.49 17.82
CA VAL A 384 -7.70 -12.35 16.43
C VAL A 384 -9.08 -11.69 16.38
N ILE A 385 -10.03 -12.18 17.19
CA ILE A 385 -11.38 -11.63 17.28
C ILE A 385 -11.34 -10.18 17.78
N ALA A 386 -10.54 -9.89 18.82
CA ALA A 386 -10.44 -8.55 19.38
C ALA A 386 -9.85 -7.54 18.37
N LEU A 387 -8.81 -7.93 17.62
CA LEU A 387 -8.22 -7.10 16.57
C LEU A 387 -9.18 -6.90 15.38
N ALA A 388 -9.87 -7.96 14.96
CA ALA A 388 -10.86 -7.87 13.89
C ALA A 388 -12.00 -6.94 14.30
N ASP A 389 -12.52 -7.08 15.51
CA ASP A 389 -13.57 -6.21 16.05
C ASP A 389 -13.12 -4.75 16.18
N ALA A 390 -11.87 -4.51 16.56
CA ALA A 390 -11.31 -3.16 16.61
C ALA A 390 -11.29 -2.49 15.23
N ASN A 391 -10.88 -3.22 14.19
CA ASN A 391 -10.88 -2.70 12.82
C ASN A 391 -12.30 -2.54 12.29
N LEU A 392 -13.16 -3.56 12.45
CA LEU A 392 -14.55 -3.54 11.97
C LEU A 392 -15.40 -2.41 12.54
N ARG A 393 -15.11 -1.95 13.77
CA ARG A 393 -15.78 -0.77 14.36
C ARG A 393 -15.50 0.51 13.60
N VAL A 394 -14.33 0.62 12.96
CA VAL A 394 -13.85 1.85 12.33
C VAL A 394 -14.00 1.78 10.81
N THR A 395 -13.77 0.59 10.26
CA THR A 395 -13.80 0.28 8.85
C THR A 395 -14.53 -1.05 8.71
N PRO A 396 -15.81 -1.07 8.30
CA PRO A 396 -16.55 -2.32 8.15
C PRO A 396 -16.45 -2.94 6.74
N TYR A 397 -15.60 -2.40 5.86
CA TYR A 397 -15.62 -2.66 4.41
C TYR A 397 -14.44 -3.49 3.87
N VAL A 398 -13.51 -3.94 4.72
CA VAL A 398 -12.38 -4.79 4.29
C VAL A 398 -12.70 -6.23 4.69
N GLU A 399 -12.74 -7.10 3.69
CA GLU A 399 -13.22 -8.47 3.77
C GLU A 399 -12.35 -9.37 4.65
N GLU A 400 -11.03 -9.11 4.69
CA GLU A 400 -10.04 -9.90 5.42
C GLU A 400 -10.38 -9.96 6.91
N TRP A 401 -10.89 -8.89 7.52
CA TRP A 401 -11.26 -8.90 8.93
C TRP A 401 -12.41 -9.84 9.25
N TYR A 402 -13.38 -9.96 8.33
CA TYR A 402 -14.46 -10.94 8.49
C TYR A 402 -13.94 -12.36 8.33
N ASP A 403 -13.05 -12.59 7.37
CA ASP A 403 -12.45 -13.90 7.15
C ASP A 403 -11.59 -14.36 8.33
N TYR A 404 -10.66 -13.54 8.83
CA TYR A 404 -9.85 -13.85 10.01
C TYR A 404 -10.70 -14.10 11.25
N LYS A 405 -11.73 -13.27 11.48
CA LYS A 405 -12.67 -13.49 12.59
C LYS A 405 -13.46 -14.78 12.41
N GLY A 406 -13.87 -15.11 11.18
CA GLY A 406 -14.56 -16.35 10.83
C GLY A 406 -13.70 -17.58 11.12
N GLN A 407 -12.43 -17.55 10.71
CA GLN A 407 -11.45 -18.61 11.01
C GLN A 407 -11.26 -18.81 12.52
N ALA A 408 -11.13 -17.73 13.29
CA ALA A 408 -11.02 -17.81 14.75
C ALA A 408 -12.27 -18.41 15.41
N LEU A 409 -13.47 -18.01 14.98
CA LEU A 409 -14.72 -18.58 15.49
C LEU A 409 -14.89 -20.05 15.11
N LEU A 410 -14.49 -20.42 13.89
CA LEU A 410 -14.52 -21.81 13.44
C LEU A 410 -13.60 -22.67 14.31
N ALA A 411 -12.39 -22.20 14.63
CA ALA A 411 -11.45 -22.90 15.49
C ALA A 411 -11.97 -23.04 16.95
N LEU A 412 -12.84 -22.14 17.39
CA LEU A 412 -13.55 -22.21 18.67
C LEU A 412 -14.84 -23.07 18.60
N GLY A 413 -15.17 -23.65 17.44
CA GLY A 413 -16.34 -24.51 17.24
C GLY A 413 -17.65 -23.77 16.89
N ASP A 414 -17.62 -22.44 16.75
CA ASP A 414 -18.78 -21.62 16.39
C ASP A 414 -18.96 -21.57 14.86
N ARG A 415 -19.32 -22.73 14.29
CA ARG A 415 -19.41 -22.96 12.84
C ARG A 415 -20.44 -22.04 12.16
N GLU A 416 -21.57 -21.80 12.81
CA GLU A 416 -22.66 -20.97 12.27
C GLU A 416 -22.23 -19.51 12.13
N ARG A 417 -21.60 -18.92 13.16
CA ARG A 417 -21.13 -17.53 13.06
C ARG A 417 -19.93 -17.40 12.14
N ALA A 418 -19.06 -18.42 12.07
CA ALA A 418 -17.98 -18.44 11.09
C ALA A 418 -18.51 -18.39 9.64
N ARG A 419 -19.50 -19.23 9.30
CA ARG A 419 -20.18 -19.21 7.99
C ARG A 419 -20.70 -17.81 7.65
N ALA A 420 -21.43 -17.19 8.56
CA ALA A 420 -22.02 -15.87 8.34
C ALA A 420 -20.97 -14.79 8.07
N LEU A 421 -19.79 -14.90 8.68
CA LEU A 421 -18.66 -13.99 8.43
C LEU A 421 -18.01 -14.23 7.07
N PHE A 422 -17.82 -15.48 6.64
CA PHE A 422 -17.31 -15.76 5.29
C PHE A 422 -18.28 -15.28 4.20
N GLU A 423 -19.59 -15.44 4.42
CA GLU A 423 -20.61 -14.86 3.53
C GLU A 423 -20.56 -13.33 3.52
N GLN A 424 -20.33 -12.68 4.66
CA GLN A 424 -20.17 -11.23 4.75
C GLN A 424 -18.92 -10.75 4.01
N ALA A 425 -17.79 -11.44 4.13
CA ALA A 425 -16.57 -11.16 3.36
C ALA A 425 -16.86 -11.18 1.85
N LEU A 426 -17.56 -12.22 1.37
CA LEU A 426 -17.94 -12.35 -0.04
C LEU A 426 -18.99 -11.34 -0.52
N ARG A 427 -19.76 -10.73 0.39
CA ARG A 427 -20.65 -9.61 0.04
C ARG A 427 -19.87 -8.34 -0.29
N PHE A 428 -18.74 -8.09 0.38
CA PHE A 428 -17.85 -6.97 0.07
C PHE A 428 -16.98 -7.26 -1.14
N ASN A 429 -16.38 -8.44 -1.19
CA ASN A 429 -15.57 -8.88 -2.31
C ASN A 429 -15.95 -10.29 -2.79
N PRO A 430 -16.81 -10.40 -3.82
CA PRO A 430 -17.19 -11.69 -4.40
C PRO A 430 -16.02 -12.49 -5.01
N ASN A 431 -14.89 -11.83 -5.27
CA ASN A 431 -13.69 -12.42 -5.84
C ASN A 431 -12.70 -12.90 -4.76
N PHE A 432 -12.99 -12.69 -3.47
CA PHE A 432 -12.09 -13.06 -2.39
C PHE A 432 -12.01 -14.59 -2.20
N GLN A 433 -10.93 -15.18 -2.72
CA GLN A 433 -10.79 -16.63 -2.82
C GLN A 433 -10.69 -17.33 -1.47
N ALA A 434 -10.02 -16.69 -0.48
CA ALA A 434 -9.86 -17.25 0.86
C ALA A 434 -11.22 -17.49 1.52
N ALA A 435 -12.09 -16.47 1.58
CA ALA A 435 -13.43 -16.61 2.14
C ALA A 435 -14.30 -17.63 1.39
N ARG A 436 -14.15 -17.74 0.07
CA ARG A 436 -14.84 -18.77 -0.73
C ARG A 436 -14.39 -20.18 -0.33
N ALA A 437 -13.09 -20.40 -0.16
CA ALA A 437 -12.53 -21.68 0.27
C ALA A 437 -12.98 -22.04 1.70
N HIS A 438 -12.92 -21.07 2.63
CA HIS A 438 -13.39 -21.27 4.00
C HIS A 438 -14.90 -21.55 4.08
N LEU A 439 -15.72 -20.81 3.31
CA LEU A 439 -17.17 -21.07 3.25
C LEU A 439 -17.48 -22.46 2.69
N ALA A 440 -16.73 -22.94 1.69
CA ALA A 440 -16.89 -24.28 1.15
C ALA A 440 -16.53 -25.36 2.20
N ALA A 441 -15.44 -25.17 2.95
CA ALA A 441 -15.05 -26.08 4.04
C ALA A 441 -16.03 -26.08 5.22
N VAL A 442 -16.76 -24.98 5.39
CA VAL A 442 -17.76 -24.79 6.47
C VAL A 442 -19.19 -25.16 6.04
N SER A 443 -19.43 -25.37 4.75
CA SER A 443 -20.73 -25.81 4.25
C SER A 443 -21.02 -27.29 4.55
N PRO A 444 -22.29 -27.71 4.70
CA PRO A 444 -22.67 -29.08 5.05
C PRO A 444 -22.42 -30.08 3.92
#